data_AF-A0A950E4P6-F1
#
_entry.id   AF-A0A950E4P6-F1
#
_cell.length_a   1.000
_cell.length_b   1.000
_cell.length_c   1.000
_cell.angle_alpha   90.00
_cell.angle_beta   90.00
_cell.angle_gamma   90.00
#
_symmetry.space_group_name_H-M   'P 1'
#
loop_
_entity.id
_entity.type
_entity.pdbx_description
1 polymer ?
#
loop_
_entity_poly.entity_id
_entity_poly.type
_entity_poly.pdbx_seq_one_letter_code
_entity_poly.pdbx_strand_id
1 'polypeptide(L)' 'MTFAGWLTIVLFAVVLTALAMPLGRYMAAVYTGERTLLDPLFKTPERLLYRVMRVDPNRGQDWKAYAKSLIIFS' A
#
# COMPACT_ATOMS: atom_id res chain seq x y z
N MET A 1 7.56 -37.19 -2.71
CA MET A 1 6.88 -36.04 -2.09
C MET A 1 6.91 -36.25 -0.59
N THR A 2 7.71 -35.51 0.16
CA THR A 2 7.86 -35.71 1.62
C THR A 2 6.69 -35.05 2.37
N PHE A 3 6.13 -35.74 3.37
CA PHE A 3 5.03 -35.23 4.21
C PHE A 3 5.36 -33.87 4.85
N ALA A 4 6.61 -33.69 5.27
CA ALA A 4 7.12 -32.43 5.79
C ALA A 4 7.04 -31.27 4.78
N GLY A 5 7.27 -31.52 3.48
CA GLY A 5 7.18 -30.49 2.45
C GLY A 5 5.76 -29.94 2.28
N TRP A 6 4.77 -30.84 2.30
CA TRP A 6 3.35 -30.45 2.26
C TRP A 6 2.93 -29.66 3.50
N LEU A 7 3.41 -30.06 4.68
CA LEU A 7 3.14 -29.35 5.93
C LEU A 7 3.66 -27.90 5.88
N THR A 8 4.88 -27.69 5.37
CA THR A 8 5.47 -26.35 5.22
C THR A 8 4.66 -25.48 4.25
N ILE A 9 4.19 -26.03 3.13
CA ILE A 9 3.39 -25.28 2.15
C ILE A 9 2.07 -24.81 2.78
N VAL A 10 1.37 -25.69 3.48
CA VAL A 10 0.10 -25.34 4.15
C VAL A 10 0.34 -24.29 5.23
N LEU A 11 1.36 -24.48 6.07
CA LEU A 11 1.70 -23.52 7.13
C LEU A 11 2.08 -22.15 6.54
N PHE A 12 2.90 -22.13 5.49
CA PHE A 12 3.26 -20.91 4.78
C PHE A 12 2.02 -20.20 4.22
N ALA A 13 1.14 -20.92 3.53
CA ALA A 13 -0.08 -20.35 2.97
C ALA A 13 -0.98 -19.73 4.06
N VAL A 14 -1.17 -20.43 5.18
CA VAL A 14 -1.96 -19.93 6.31
C VAL A 14 -1.37 -18.64 6.88
N VAL A 15 -0.06 -18.63 7.16
CA VAL A 15 0.62 -17.44 7.70
C VAL A 15 0.59 -16.28 6.71
N LEU A 16 0.86 -16.56 5.44
CA LEU A 16 0.81 -15.57 4.37
C LEU A 16 -0.57 -14.93 4.27
N THR A 17 -1.64 -15.73 4.22
CA THR A 17 -3.01 -15.22 4.12
C THR A 17 -3.41 -14.46 5.39
N ALA A 18 -3.01 -14.95 6.57
CA ALA A 18 -3.28 -14.28 7.84
C ALA A 18 -2.63 -12.88 7.92
N LEU A 19 -1.46 -12.69 7.30
CA LEU A 19 -0.77 -11.40 7.21
C LEU A 19 -1.26 -10.54 6.03
N ALA A 20 -1.64 -11.17 4.92
CA ALA A 20 -2.16 -10.47 3.75
C ALA A 20 -3.51 -9.81 4.03
N MET A 21 -4.37 -10.43 4.84
CA MET A 21 -5.68 -9.89 5.20
C MET A 21 -5.61 -8.51 5.92
N PRO A 22 -4.87 -8.33 7.03
CA PRO A 22 -4.75 -7.02 7.67
C PRO A 22 -4.03 -6.00 6.78
N LEU A 23 -3.01 -6.44 6.02
CA LEU A 23 -2.28 -5.56 5.11
C LEU A 23 -3.17 -5.07 3.96
N GLY A 24 -4.00 -5.95 3.40
CA GLY A 24 -4.97 -5.61 2.36
C GLY A 24 -6.03 -4.62 2.86
N ARG A 25 -6.54 -4.81 4.09
CA ARG A 25 -7.46 -3.85 4.72
C ARG A 25 -6.80 -2.49 4.94
N TYR A 26 -5.54 -2.47 5.35
CA TYR A 26 -4.77 -1.23 5.46
C TYR A 26 -4.61 -0.53 4.11
N MET A 27 -4.19 -1.24 3.06
CA MET A 27 -4.07 -0.67 1.71
C MET A 27 -5.40 -0.13 1.19
N ALA A 28 -6.50 -0.86 1.41
CA ALA A 28 -7.83 -0.40 1.02
C ALA A 28 -8.18 0.93 1.69
N ALA A 29 -7.97 1.04 3.01
CA ALA A 29 -8.24 2.26 3.75
C ALA A 29 -7.33 3.43 3.32
N VAL A 30 -6.06 3.18 2.99
CA VAL A 30 -5.15 4.20 2.43
C VAL A 30 -5.64 4.70 1.07
N TYR A 31 -6.00 3.79 0.16
CA TYR A 31 -6.43 4.17 -1.19
C TYR A 31 -7.81 4.85 -1.23
N THR A 32 -8.70 4.56 -0.28
CA THR A 32 -10.00 5.25 -0.17
C THR A 32 -9.92 6.57 0.60
N GLY A 33 -8.76 6.92 1.17
CA GLY A 33 -8.57 8.11 1.99
C GLY A 33 -9.25 8.04 3.36
N GLU A 34 -9.64 6.83 3.80
CA GLU A 34 -10.19 6.59 5.12
C GLU A 34 -9.13 6.79 6.21
N ARG A 35 -9.57 7.04 7.45
CA ARG A 35 -8.63 7.21 8.56
C ARG A 35 -8.04 5.88 8.98
N THR A 36 -6.75 5.64 8.72
CA THR A 36 -6.06 4.45 9.22
C THR A 36 -5.57 4.65 10.66
N LEU A 37 -5.39 3.57 11.42
CA LEU A 37 -4.85 3.64 12.80
C LEU A 37 -3.44 4.25 12.86
N LEU A 38 -2.69 4.16 11.77
CA LEU A 38 -1.33 4.70 11.64
C LEU A 38 -1.32 6.13 11.06
N ASP A 39 -2.48 6.68 10.70
CA ASP A 39 -2.63 8.04 10.18
C ASP A 39 -1.93 9.12 11.01
N PRO A 40 -2.02 9.14 12.36
CA PRO A 40 -1.39 10.21 13.12
C PRO A 40 0.14 10.24 12.94
N LEU A 41 0.73 9.06 12.75
CA LEU A 41 2.17 8.89 12.60
C LEU A 41 2.62 9.20 11.16
N PHE A 42 1.88 8.76 10.15
CA PHE A 42 2.28 8.89 8.74
C PHE A 42 1.73 10.14 8.04
N LYS A 43 0.55 10.66 8.41
CA LYS A 43 -0.01 11.86 7.75
C LYS A 43 0.80 13.12 8.01
N THR A 44 1.46 13.23 9.17
CA THR A 44 2.27 14.41 9.51
C THR A 44 3.50 14.57 8.59
N PRO A 45 4.38 13.56 8.44
CA PRO A 45 5.50 13.66 7.49
C PRO A 45 5.01 13.71 6.03
N GLU A 46 3.94 13.00 5.68
CA GLU A 46 3.39 13.01 4.33
C GLU A 46 2.89 14.41 3.93
N ARG A 47 2.16 15.09 4.82
CA ARG A 47 1.70 16.47 4.60
C ARG A 47 2.85 17.47 4.52
N LEU A 48 3.94 17.26 5.28
CA LEU A 48 5.15 18.07 5.17
C LEU A 48 5.83 17.86 3.81
N LEU A 49 5.94 16.61 3.35
CA LEU A 49 6.55 16.28 2.07
C LEU A 49 5.74 16.89 0.91
N TYR A 50 4.41 16.75 0.92
CA TYR A 50 3.55 17.39 -0.07
C TYR A 50 3.70 18.91 -0.09
N ARG A 51 3.86 19.54 1.09
CA ARG A 51 4.06 20.98 1.21
C ARG A 51 5.42 21.42 0.65
N VAL A 52 6.48 20.67 0.93
CA VAL A 52 7.84 20.94 0.41
C VAL A 52 7.89 20.74 -1.10
N MET A 53 7.29 19.66 -1.59
CA MET A 53 7.25 19.33 -3.03
C MET A 53 6.20 20.15 -3.80
N ARG A 54 5.39 20.97 -3.10
CA ARG A 54 4.23 21.70 -3.67
C ARG A 54 3.29 20.80 -4.49
N VAL A 55 3.12 19.56 -4.05
CA VAL A 55 2.21 18.59 -4.65
C VAL A 55 0.84 18.74 -3.99
N ASP A 56 -0.21 18.84 -4.80
CA ASP A 56 -1.59 18.81 -4.31
C ASP A 56 -2.10 17.36 -4.32
N PRO A 57 -2.22 16.69 -3.16
CA PRO A 57 -2.69 15.32 -3.08
C PRO A 57 -4.16 15.16 -3.46
N ASN A 58 -4.95 16.24 -3.49
CA ASN A 58 -6.36 16.19 -3.90
C ASN A 58 -6.54 16.26 -5.42
N ARG A 59 -5.47 16.58 -6.16
CA ARG A 59 -5.54 16.69 -7.61
C ARG A 59 -5.36 15.31 -8.23
N GLY A 60 -6.48 14.70 -8.63
CA GLY A 60 -6.47 13.45 -9.39
C GLY A 60 -5.66 13.56 -10.68
N GLN A 61 -4.94 12.50 -11.01
CA GLN A 61 -4.13 12.40 -12.23
C GLN A 61 -4.93 11.68 -13.32
N ASP A 62 -5.05 12.28 -14.51
CA ASP A 62 -5.62 11.58 -15.67
C ASP A 62 -4.77 10.35 -16.02
N TRP A 63 -5.37 9.30 -16.57
CA TRP A 63 -4.68 8.04 -16.82
C TRP A 63 -3.45 8.20 -17.73
N LYS A 64 -3.52 9.12 -18.71
CA LYS A 64 -2.38 9.45 -19.61
C LYS A 64 -1.25 10.12 -18.85
N ALA A 65 -1.61 11.04 -17.96
CA ALA A 65 -0.63 11.73 -17.12
C ALA A 65 0.03 10.72 -16.18
N TYR A 66 -0.73 9.79 -15.59
CA TYR A 66 -0.21 8.76 -14.70
C TYR A 66 0.77 7.83 -15.43
N ALA A 67 0.36 7.31 -16.59
CA ALA A 67 1.24 6.47 -17.43
C ALA A 67 2.53 7.20 -17.80
N LYS A 68 2.45 8.48 -18.20
CA LYS A 68 3.62 9.29 -18.52
C LYS A 68 4.54 9.48 -17.31
N SER A 69 3.98 9.81 -16.13
CA SER A 69 4.76 9.92 -14.90
C SER A 69 5.46 8.60 -14.55
N LEU A 70 4.75 7.48 -14.66
CA LEU A 70 5.30 6.16 -14.38
C LEU A 70 6.47 5.81 -15.32
N ILE A 71 6.34 6.09 -16.63
CA ILE A 71 7.41 5.82 -17.61
C ILE A 71 8.64 6.72 -17.39
N ILE A 72 8.44 7.97 -16.98
CA ILE A 72 9.56 8.91 -16.75
C ILE A 72 10.32 8.58 -15.45
N PHE A 73 9.64 8.04 -14.45
CA PHE A 73 10.23 7.71 -13.14
C PHE A 73 10.68 6.25 -12.98
N SER A 74 10.25 5.35 -13.87
CA SER A 74 10.65 3.94 -13.88
C SER A 74 11.94 3.70 -14.65
#